data_AF-A0A8I0VFJ2-F1
#
_entry.id   AF-A0A8I0VFJ2-F1
#
_cell.length_a   1.000
_cell.length_b   1.000
_cell.length_c   1.000
_cell.angle_alpha   90.00
_cell.angle_beta   90.00
_cell.angle_gamma   90.00
#
_symmetry.space_group_name_H-M   'P 1'
#
loop_
_entity.id
_entity.type
_entity.pdbx_description
1 polymer ?
#
loop_
_entity_poly.entity_id
_entity_poly.type
_entity_poly.pdbx_seq_one_letter_code
_entity_poly.pdbx_strand_id
1 'polypeptide(L)'
;MARIFKSLQGRDRPWNAVPKPVWWLALVALALHLTLHAQHSRPGARAEALPVSPGQGVLRLLALGDPVAMNRLAMLWLQAFDYQSGVSVAFKDLDPHRLRQWLVDIIALDPRSQYPLMAASRFYADIPREDTQRILSDFVYEQFHDDPNRRWPWLGHVAIIAKHRLHDLPLALKYARAIRSEATGTAVPSWVRQMEMVFLEDMGELEQARLFIGGLLASQQVSEPEEIHFLNQRLEELEAREKEIGGKGRPVAERE
;
A
#
# COMPACT_ATOMS: atom_id res chain seq x y z
N MET A 1 -35.82 28.75 -32.90
CA MET A 1 -34.93 28.74 -31.70
C MET A 1 -34.84 30.13 -31.03
N ALA A 2 -35.94 30.74 -30.57
CA ALA A 2 -35.85 32.01 -29.81
C ALA A 2 -37.00 32.27 -28.82
N ARG A 3 -37.85 31.27 -28.54
CA ARG A 3 -39.01 31.44 -27.63
C ARG A 3 -39.07 30.47 -26.45
N ILE A 4 -38.08 29.59 -26.30
CA ILE A 4 -38.03 28.64 -25.18
C ILE A 4 -37.16 29.17 -24.02
N PHE A 5 -36.31 30.17 -24.25
CA PHE A 5 -35.37 30.67 -23.24
C PHE A 5 -35.83 31.94 -22.49
N LYS A 6 -37.12 32.33 -22.58
CA LYS A 6 -37.67 33.55 -21.95
C LYS A 6 -38.65 33.27 -20.81
N SER A 7 -38.69 32.05 -20.26
CA SER A 7 -39.61 31.68 -19.17
C SER A 7 -38.93 31.42 -17.81
N LEU A 8 -37.62 31.65 -17.70
CA LEU A 8 -36.86 31.44 -16.45
C LEU A 8 -36.23 32.71 -15.87
N GLN A 9 -36.59 33.89 -16.39
CA GLN A 9 -36.24 35.16 -15.75
C GLN A 9 -37.50 35.79 -15.14
N GLY A 10 -37.54 35.84 -13.81
CA GLY A 10 -38.37 36.80 -13.08
C GLY A 10 -39.62 36.22 -12.41
N ARG A 11 -39.46 35.29 -11.47
CA ARG A 11 -40.46 35.09 -10.39
C ARG A 11 -39.78 34.72 -9.07
N ASP A 12 -38.82 35.55 -8.65
CA ASP A 12 -38.41 35.55 -7.24
C ASP A 12 -39.55 36.16 -6.44
N ARG A 13 -40.40 35.30 -5.85
CA ARG A 13 -41.40 35.75 -4.88
C ARG A 13 -40.65 36.35 -3.70
N PRO A 14 -40.96 37.59 -3.28
CA PRO A 14 -40.32 38.15 -2.10
C PRO A 14 -40.59 37.24 -0.90
N TRP A 15 -39.58 36.97 -0.08
CA TRP A 15 -39.63 36.27 1.21
C TRP A 15 -40.84 36.59 2.09
N ASN A 16 -41.38 37.81 1.99
CA ASN A 16 -42.57 38.28 2.70
C ASN A 16 -43.91 37.73 2.14
N ALA A 17 -43.91 37.10 0.98
CA ALA A 17 -45.09 36.46 0.37
C ALA A 17 -45.40 35.07 0.95
N VAL A 18 -44.52 34.56 1.82
CA VAL A 18 -44.74 33.30 2.52
C VAL A 18 -45.67 33.53 3.70
N PRO A 19 -46.83 32.85 3.78
CA PRO A 19 -47.75 32.98 4.90
C PRO A 19 -47.06 32.69 6.24
N LYS A 20 -47.34 33.50 7.27
CA LYS A 20 -46.87 33.29 8.65
C LYS A 20 -46.98 31.85 9.18
N PRO A 21 -48.04 31.05 8.89
CA PRO A 21 -48.10 29.65 9.34
C PRO A 21 -47.00 28.76 8.74
N VAL A 22 -46.52 29.06 7.53
CA VAL A 22 -45.44 28.30 6.89
C VAL A 22 -44.11 28.56 7.58
N TRP A 23 -43.87 29.80 8.02
CA TRP A 23 -42.69 30.14 8.84
C TRP A 23 -42.72 29.44 10.20
N TRP A 24 -43.88 29.38 10.85
CA TRP A 24 -44.05 28.61 12.08
C TRP A 24 -43.79 27.12 11.87
N LEU A 25 -44.32 26.54 10.78
CA LEU A 25 -44.12 25.14 10.46
C LEU A 25 -42.64 24.85 10.14
N ALA A 26 -41.95 25.74 9.43
CA ALA A 26 -40.52 25.64 9.18
C ALA A 26 -39.69 25.73 10.48
N LEU A 27 -40.04 26.65 11.39
CA LEU A 27 -39.39 26.76 12.70
C LEU A 27 -39.62 25.52 13.55
N VAL A 28 -40.84 24.98 13.57
CA VAL A 28 -41.15 23.73 14.29
C VAL A 28 -40.41 22.55 13.67
N ALA A 29 -40.37 22.44 12.34
CA ALA A 29 -39.62 21.40 11.65
C ALA A 29 -38.11 21.50 11.91
N LEU A 30 -37.56 22.73 11.92
CA LEU A 30 -36.16 22.98 12.24
C LEU A 30 -35.86 22.66 13.70
N ALA A 31 -36.71 23.10 14.63
CA ALA A 31 -36.57 22.79 16.04
C ALA A 31 -36.65 21.28 16.28
N LEU A 32 -37.64 20.60 15.67
CA LEU A 32 -37.76 19.15 15.74
C LEU A 32 -36.53 18.46 15.15
N HIS A 33 -36.02 18.92 14.00
CA HIS A 33 -34.81 18.38 13.39
C HIS A 33 -33.59 18.55 14.30
N LEU A 34 -33.39 19.73 14.88
CA LEU A 34 -32.30 20.01 15.82
C LEU A 34 -32.44 19.22 17.12
N THR A 35 -33.66 19.05 17.63
CA THR A 35 -33.93 18.30 18.85
C THR A 35 -33.70 16.81 18.62
N LEU A 36 -34.17 16.27 17.49
CA LEU A 36 -33.88 14.90 17.08
C LEU A 36 -32.37 14.73 16.87
N HIS A 37 -31.70 15.65 16.19
CA HIS A 37 -30.26 15.56 15.96
C HIS A 37 -29.43 15.68 17.24
N ALA A 38 -29.90 16.45 18.23
CA ALA A 38 -29.28 16.55 19.55
C ALA A 38 -29.58 15.33 20.44
N GLN A 39 -30.73 14.67 20.25
CA GLN A 39 -31.10 13.41 20.92
C GLN A 39 -30.42 12.19 20.28
N HIS A 40 -30.03 12.26 19.01
CA HIS A 40 -29.03 11.36 18.46
C HIS A 40 -27.71 11.74 19.12
N SER A 41 -27.43 11.11 20.27
CA SER A 41 -26.11 11.13 20.91
C SER A 41 -25.07 11.05 19.81
N ARG A 42 -24.16 12.03 19.75
CA ARG A 42 -22.98 12.02 18.86
C ARG A 42 -22.51 10.57 18.81
N PRO A 43 -22.46 9.90 17.63
CA PRO A 43 -22.02 8.53 17.55
C PRO A 43 -20.72 8.46 18.33
N GLY A 44 -20.75 7.85 19.51
CA GLY A 44 -19.54 7.61 20.27
C GLY A 44 -18.71 6.78 19.32
N ALA A 45 -17.53 7.24 18.97
CA ALA A 45 -16.56 6.53 18.13
C ALA A 45 -16.23 5.19 18.80
N ARG A 46 -17.12 4.22 18.66
CA ARG A 46 -16.87 2.83 18.99
C ARG A 46 -16.20 2.29 17.74
N ALA A 47 -14.91 2.03 17.84
CA ALA A 47 -14.22 1.22 16.86
C ALA A 47 -14.91 -0.15 16.86
N GLU A 48 -15.88 -0.34 15.97
CA GLU A 48 -16.49 -1.64 15.75
C GLU A 48 -15.42 -2.54 15.15
N ALA A 49 -15.23 -3.71 15.75
CA ALA A 49 -14.21 -4.64 15.27
C ALA A 49 -14.57 -5.08 13.85
N LEU A 50 -13.59 -5.04 12.94
CA LEU A 50 -13.78 -5.52 11.56
C LEU A 50 -14.40 -6.91 11.60
N PRO A 51 -15.56 -7.15 10.97
CA PRO A 51 -16.19 -8.47 10.98
C PRO A 51 -15.31 -9.46 10.21
N VAL A 52 -15.51 -10.75 10.50
CA VAL A 52 -14.88 -11.81 9.70
C VAL A 52 -15.38 -11.68 8.25
N SER A 53 -14.47 -11.85 7.29
CA SER A 53 -14.83 -11.86 5.87
C SER A 53 -15.94 -12.89 5.62
N PRO A 54 -16.99 -12.57 4.84
CA PRO A 54 -18.05 -13.52 4.47
C PRO A 54 -17.53 -14.77 3.75
N GLY A 55 -16.29 -14.73 3.26
CA GLY A 55 -15.65 -15.79 2.51
C GLY A 55 -15.93 -15.71 1.02
N GLN A 56 -15.04 -16.30 0.21
CA GLN A 56 -15.06 -16.19 -1.25
C GLN A 56 -16.37 -16.67 -1.88
N GLY A 57 -16.94 -17.75 -1.36
CA GLY A 57 -18.21 -18.30 -1.87
C GLY A 57 -19.37 -17.33 -1.72
N VAL A 58 -19.50 -16.72 -0.53
CA VAL A 58 -20.56 -15.73 -0.26
C VAL A 58 -20.36 -14.47 -1.09
N LEU A 59 -19.11 -13.98 -1.19
CA LEU A 59 -18.81 -12.82 -2.03
C LEU A 59 -19.12 -13.08 -3.51
N ARG A 60 -18.83 -14.29 -4.02
CA ARG A 60 -19.19 -14.68 -5.40
C ARG A 60 -20.70 -14.76 -5.63
N LEU A 61 -21.47 -15.20 -4.63
CA LEU A 61 -22.93 -15.18 -4.70
C LEU A 61 -23.48 -13.76 -4.71
N LEU A 62 -22.96 -12.90 -3.82
CA LEU A 62 -23.33 -11.48 -3.75
C LEU A 62 -22.92 -10.70 -5.02
N ALA A 63 -21.91 -11.18 -5.74
CA ALA A 63 -21.45 -10.58 -6.99
C ALA A 63 -22.51 -10.65 -8.10
N LEU A 64 -23.50 -11.54 -7.98
CA LEU A 64 -24.59 -11.71 -8.95
C LEU A 64 -24.09 -11.90 -10.40
N GLY A 65 -22.93 -12.56 -10.55
CA GLY A 65 -22.28 -12.81 -11.83
C GLY A 65 -21.18 -11.82 -12.24
N ASP A 66 -20.98 -10.72 -11.52
CA ASP A 66 -19.89 -9.76 -11.77
C ASP A 66 -18.90 -9.68 -10.59
N PRO A 67 -17.90 -10.60 -10.53
CA PRO A 67 -16.94 -10.62 -9.43
C PRO A 67 -15.99 -9.42 -9.46
N VAL A 68 -15.80 -8.76 -10.60
CA VAL A 68 -14.92 -7.58 -10.72
C VAL A 68 -15.59 -6.35 -10.11
N ALA A 69 -16.89 -6.15 -10.35
CA ALA A 69 -17.66 -5.12 -9.66
C ALA A 69 -17.67 -5.38 -8.14
N MET A 70 -17.87 -6.64 -7.73
CA MET A 70 -17.85 -7.00 -6.30
C MET A 70 -16.48 -6.76 -5.65
N ASN A 71 -15.37 -7.06 -6.33
CA ASN A 71 -14.02 -6.71 -5.83
C ASN A 71 -13.92 -5.22 -5.47
N ARG A 72 -14.37 -4.35 -6.37
CA ARG A 72 -14.33 -2.90 -6.16
C ARG A 72 -15.27 -2.44 -5.05
N LEU A 73 -16.50 -2.98 -5.02
CA LEU A 73 -17.49 -2.67 -3.98
C LEU A 73 -17.00 -3.11 -2.60
N ALA A 74 -16.42 -4.31 -2.49
CA ALA A 74 -15.86 -4.83 -1.25
C ALA A 74 -14.67 -3.97 -0.76
N MET A 75 -13.80 -3.53 -1.67
CA MET A 75 -12.74 -2.59 -1.31
C MET A 75 -13.27 -1.23 -0.85
N LEU A 76 -14.29 -0.69 -1.53
CA LEU A 76 -14.92 0.57 -1.13
C LEU A 76 -15.60 0.44 0.24
N TRP A 77 -16.25 -0.69 0.49
CA TRP A 77 -16.85 -0.99 1.78
C TRP A 77 -15.79 -1.07 2.88
N LEU A 78 -14.68 -1.79 2.63
CA LEU A 78 -13.58 -1.92 3.59
C LEU A 78 -12.98 -0.54 3.92
N GLN A 79 -12.68 0.28 2.90
CA GLN A 79 -12.18 1.63 3.10
C GLN A 79 -13.19 2.54 3.83
N ALA A 80 -14.49 2.39 3.56
CA ALA A 80 -15.54 3.16 4.23
C ALA A 80 -15.72 2.74 5.69
N PHE A 81 -15.60 1.44 5.99
CA PHE A 81 -15.61 0.91 7.35
C PHE A 81 -14.51 1.55 8.19
N ASP A 82 -13.31 1.69 7.62
CA ASP A 82 -12.17 2.33 8.27
C ASP A 82 -12.41 3.84 8.53
N TYR A 83 -13.18 4.53 7.69
CA TYR A 83 -13.41 5.98 7.84
C TYR A 83 -14.45 6.33 8.93
N GLN A 84 -15.29 5.39 9.35
CA GLN A 84 -16.43 5.64 10.24
C GLN A 84 -16.06 6.05 11.67
N SER A 85 -14.79 5.94 12.09
CA SER A 85 -14.44 6.13 13.50
C SER A 85 -14.50 7.59 13.99
N GLY A 86 -14.65 8.62 13.15
CA GLY A 86 -14.86 10.03 13.58
C GLY A 86 -13.77 10.68 14.47
N VAL A 87 -12.82 9.87 14.93
CA VAL A 87 -11.62 10.12 15.70
C VAL A 87 -10.56 9.37 14.91
N SER A 88 -9.42 10.00 14.65
CA SER A 88 -8.33 9.55 13.77
C SER A 88 -7.57 8.30 14.25
N VAL A 89 -8.24 7.34 14.89
CA VAL A 89 -7.65 6.14 15.54
C VAL A 89 -7.99 4.84 14.80
N ALA A 90 -8.82 4.88 13.74
CA ALA A 90 -9.39 3.71 13.07
C ALA A 90 -8.39 2.62 12.63
N PHE A 91 -7.20 3.02 12.19
CA PHE A 91 -6.22 2.10 11.62
C PHE A 91 -5.52 1.20 12.67
N LYS A 92 -5.36 1.69 13.91
CA LYS A 92 -4.54 1.02 14.92
C LYS A 92 -5.24 -0.18 15.56
N ASP A 93 -6.57 -0.16 15.62
CA ASP A 93 -7.38 -1.14 16.34
C ASP A 93 -7.92 -2.25 15.42
N LEU A 94 -7.64 -2.20 14.11
CA LEU A 94 -8.04 -3.25 13.18
C LEU A 94 -7.27 -4.55 13.47
N ASP A 95 -7.98 -5.66 13.53
CA ASP A 95 -7.35 -6.98 13.60
C ASP A 95 -6.62 -7.27 12.26
N PRO A 96 -5.28 -7.38 12.27
CA PRO A 96 -4.50 -7.51 11.04
C PRO A 96 -4.77 -8.84 10.32
N HIS A 97 -5.17 -9.89 11.06
CA HIS A 97 -5.53 -11.18 10.45
C HIS A 97 -6.87 -11.08 9.72
N ARG A 98 -7.86 -10.39 10.29
CA ARG A 98 -9.14 -10.16 9.62
C ARG A 98 -8.97 -9.29 8.37
N LEU A 99 -8.17 -8.25 8.48
CA LEU A 99 -7.85 -7.38 7.34
C LEU A 99 -7.16 -8.18 6.22
N ARG A 100 -6.17 -9.01 6.55
CA ARG A 100 -5.53 -9.92 5.58
C ARG A 100 -6.56 -10.84 4.93
N GLN A 101 -7.45 -11.46 5.72
CA GLN A 101 -8.47 -12.36 5.19
C GLN A 101 -9.42 -11.65 4.21
N TRP A 102 -9.85 -10.43 4.54
CA TRP A 102 -10.63 -9.59 3.63
C TRP A 102 -9.90 -9.33 2.32
N LEU A 103 -8.63 -8.92 2.38
CA LEU A 103 -7.84 -8.62 1.19
C LEU A 103 -7.61 -9.87 0.31
N VAL A 104 -7.38 -11.04 0.94
CA VAL A 104 -7.29 -12.33 0.25
C VAL A 104 -8.60 -12.66 -0.48
N ASP A 105 -9.73 -12.56 0.22
CA ASP A 105 -11.03 -12.90 -0.36
C ASP A 105 -11.45 -11.92 -1.46
N ILE A 106 -11.07 -10.65 -1.32
CA ILE A 106 -11.28 -9.61 -2.33
C ILE A 106 -10.45 -9.91 -3.58
N ILE A 107 -9.14 -10.19 -3.46
CA ILE A 107 -8.31 -10.55 -4.63
C ILE A 107 -8.84 -11.81 -5.32
N ALA A 108 -9.37 -12.78 -4.57
CA ALA A 108 -9.93 -14.00 -5.16
C ALA A 108 -11.15 -13.76 -6.06
N LEU A 109 -11.79 -12.58 -6.00
CA LEU A 109 -12.83 -12.15 -6.93
C LEU A 109 -12.26 -11.60 -8.24
N ASP A 110 -11.17 -10.84 -8.18
CA ASP A 110 -10.44 -10.34 -9.35
C ASP A 110 -8.92 -10.48 -9.14
N PRO A 111 -8.32 -11.59 -9.60
CA PRO A 111 -6.88 -11.84 -9.47
C PRO A 111 -6.03 -10.80 -10.20
N ARG A 112 -6.59 -10.02 -11.14
CA ARG A 112 -5.84 -8.99 -11.86
C ARG A 112 -5.80 -7.66 -11.11
N SER A 113 -6.61 -7.51 -10.06
CA SER A 113 -6.75 -6.30 -9.26
C SER A 113 -5.45 -5.99 -8.51
N GLN A 114 -4.97 -4.75 -8.66
CA GLN A 114 -3.78 -4.25 -7.98
C GLN A 114 -4.14 -3.47 -6.70
N TYR A 115 -5.40 -3.06 -6.57
CA TYR A 115 -5.83 -2.16 -5.51
C TYR A 115 -5.74 -2.76 -4.11
N PRO A 116 -6.07 -4.05 -3.87
CA PRO A 116 -5.88 -4.66 -2.55
C PRO A 116 -4.41 -4.69 -2.12
N LEU A 117 -3.48 -4.96 -3.06
CA LEU A 117 -2.03 -4.95 -2.79
C LEU A 117 -1.51 -3.54 -2.54
N MET A 118 -1.99 -2.56 -3.31
CA MET A 118 -1.69 -1.15 -3.06
C MET A 118 -2.16 -0.72 -1.67
N ALA A 119 -3.40 -1.05 -1.29
CA ALA A 119 -3.95 -0.70 0.02
C ALA A 119 -3.18 -1.38 1.16
N ALA A 120 -2.90 -2.69 1.03
CA ALA A 120 -2.10 -3.45 1.99
C ALA A 120 -0.72 -2.81 2.21
N SER A 121 -0.02 -2.50 1.12
CA SER A 121 1.34 -1.96 1.18
C SER A 121 1.40 -0.50 1.61
N ARG A 122 0.53 0.38 1.09
CA ARG A 122 0.66 1.84 1.29
C ARG A 122 -0.23 2.44 2.36
N PHE A 123 -1.37 1.84 2.67
CA PHE A 123 -2.30 2.40 3.66
C PHE A 123 -2.20 1.65 4.98
N TYR A 124 -2.26 0.33 4.92
CA TYR A 124 -2.34 -0.49 6.12
C TYR A 124 -0.95 -0.87 6.67
N ALA A 125 0.06 -1.09 5.84
CA ALA A 125 1.41 -1.36 6.34
C ALA A 125 2.20 -0.10 6.77
N ASP A 126 1.76 1.11 6.42
CA ASP A 126 2.43 2.34 6.92
C ASP A 126 2.05 2.68 8.38
N ILE A 127 1.04 2.00 8.94
CA ILE A 127 0.69 2.08 10.36
C ILE A 127 1.87 1.52 11.17
N PRO A 128 2.41 2.24 12.18
CA PRO A 128 3.58 1.81 12.95
C PRO A 128 3.21 0.72 13.95
N ARG A 129 2.85 -0.46 13.44
CA ARG A 129 2.55 -1.66 14.20
C ARG A 129 3.20 -2.86 13.51
N GLU A 130 4.19 -3.46 14.17
CA GLU A 130 5.05 -4.48 13.56
C GLU A 130 4.27 -5.72 13.12
N ASP A 131 3.25 -6.14 13.88
CA ASP A 131 2.41 -7.29 13.55
C ASP A 131 1.70 -7.11 12.19
N THR A 132 1.13 -5.93 11.96
CA THR A 132 0.39 -5.54 10.77
C THR A 132 1.32 -5.45 9.59
N GLN A 133 2.45 -4.77 9.79
CA GLN A 133 3.50 -4.65 8.80
C GLN A 133 3.97 -6.03 8.33
N ARG A 134 4.25 -6.95 9.24
CA ARG A 134 4.66 -8.32 8.89
C ARG A 134 3.54 -9.09 8.18
N ILE A 135 2.34 -9.14 8.76
CA ILE A 135 1.20 -9.89 8.21
C ILE A 135 0.83 -9.42 6.79
N LEU A 136 0.83 -8.11 6.56
CA LEU A 136 0.48 -7.54 5.26
C LEU A 136 1.64 -7.59 4.26
N SER A 137 2.89 -7.47 4.72
CA SER A 137 4.05 -7.70 3.85
C SER A 137 4.10 -9.15 3.38
N ASP A 138 3.79 -10.12 4.25
CA ASP A 138 3.67 -11.52 3.88
C ASP A 138 2.54 -11.77 2.87
N PHE A 139 1.37 -11.13 3.06
CA PHE A 139 0.30 -11.17 2.07
C PHE A 139 0.75 -10.62 0.71
N VAL A 140 1.41 -9.46 0.67
CA VAL A 140 1.91 -8.87 -0.58
C VAL A 140 2.96 -9.78 -1.23
N TYR A 141 3.83 -10.39 -0.43
CA TYR A 141 4.85 -11.34 -0.91
C TYR A 141 4.22 -12.61 -1.49
N GLU A 142 3.25 -13.22 -0.82
CA GLU A 142 2.52 -14.38 -1.33
C GLU A 142 1.83 -14.08 -2.66
N GLN A 143 1.20 -12.92 -2.75
CA GLN A 143 0.51 -12.49 -3.96
C GLN A 143 1.49 -12.08 -5.08
N PHE A 144 2.68 -11.59 -4.76
CA PHE A 144 3.64 -11.17 -5.77
C PHE A 144 3.93 -12.27 -6.80
N HIS A 145 4.05 -13.52 -6.34
CA HIS A 145 4.37 -14.69 -7.18
C HIS A 145 3.34 -14.99 -8.28
N ASP A 146 2.08 -14.54 -8.14
CA ASP A 146 1.04 -14.79 -9.15
C ASP A 146 1.20 -13.90 -10.41
N ASP A 147 1.73 -12.68 -10.23
CA ASP A 147 1.92 -11.71 -11.33
C ASP A 147 3.12 -10.78 -11.03
N PRO A 148 4.36 -11.32 -11.02
CA PRO A 148 5.55 -10.58 -10.57
C PRO A 148 5.78 -9.28 -11.35
N ASN A 149 5.54 -9.32 -12.66
CA ASN A 149 5.79 -8.19 -13.56
C ASN A 149 4.83 -7.01 -13.35
N ARG A 150 3.66 -7.22 -12.74
CA ARG A 150 2.70 -6.15 -12.41
C ARG A 150 2.70 -5.82 -10.92
N ARG A 151 3.01 -6.79 -10.05
CA ARG A 151 2.93 -6.68 -8.59
C ARG A 151 4.24 -6.22 -7.93
N TRP A 152 5.36 -6.15 -8.67
CA TRP A 152 6.65 -5.68 -8.16
C TRP A 152 6.61 -4.34 -7.40
N PRO A 153 5.81 -3.31 -7.76
CA PRO A 153 5.85 -2.04 -7.03
C PRO A 153 5.42 -2.18 -5.57
N TRP A 154 4.46 -3.08 -5.31
CA TRP A 154 3.95 -3.36 -3.98
C TRP A 154 4.97 -4.13 -3.16
N LEU A 155 5.63 -5.13 -3.76
CA LEU A 155 6.70 -5.88 -3.10
C LEU A 155 7.91 -4.98 -2.80
N GLY A 156 8.26 -4.09 -3.73
CA GLY A 156 9.31 -3.09 -3.52
C GLY A 156 8.99 -2.16 -2.36
N HIS A 157 7.73 -1.71 -2.24
CA HIS A 157 7.31 -0.86 -1.12
C HIS A 157 7.40 -1.59 0.23
N VAL A 158 6.96 -2.84 0.33
CA VAL A 158 7.08 -3.60 1.59
C VAL A 158 8.53 -3.96 1.93
N ALA A 159 9.43 -4.05 0.94
CA ALA A 159 10.87 -4.17 1.20
C ALA A 159 11.45 -2.91 1.88
N ILE A 160 10.99 -1.72 1.49
CA ILE A 160 11.36 -0.46 2.15
C ILE A 160 10.78 -0.41 3.57
N ILE A 161 9.54 -0.85 3.77
CA ILE A 161 8.93 -0.96 5.11
C ILE A 161 9.74 -1.94 5.98
N ALA A 162 10.12 -3.10 5.43
CA ALA A 162 10.93 -4.08 6.15
C ALA A 162 12.27 -3.49 6.62
N LYS A 163 12.95 -2.74 5.76
CA LYS A 163 14.20 -2.04 6.12
C LYS A 163 13.99 -0.95 7.19
N HIS A 164 13.04 -0.04 6.98
CA HIS A 164 12.98 1.21 7.74
C HIS A 164 12.03 1.21 8.94
N ARG A 165 11.02 0.33 8.95
CA ARG A 165 10.01 0.26 10.03
C ARG A 165 10.18 -1.01 10.86
N LEU A 166 10.34 -2.15 10.20
CA LEU A 166 10.57 -3.43 10.89
C LEU A 166 12.04 -3.63 11.30
N HIS A 167 12.95 -2.82 10.76
CA HIS A 167 14.39 -2.95 10.96
C HIS A 167 14.92 -4.36 10.65
N ASP A 168 14.30 -5.02 9.67
CA ASP A 168 14.53 -6.42 9.29
C ASP A 168 15.17 -6.45 7.89
N LEU A 169 16.48 -6.19 7.86
CA LEU A 169 17.27 -6.23 6.62
C LEU A 169 17.23 -7.61 5.93
N PRO A 170 17.31 -8.75 6.64
CA PRO A 170 17.14 -10.07 6.01
C PRO A 170 15.79 -10.21 5.29
N LEU A 171 14.69 -9.72 5.88
CA LEU A 171 13.38 -9.73 5.22
C LEU A 171 13.33 -8.80 4.00
N ALA A 172 13.92 -7.60 4.10
CA ALA A 172 14.03 -6.69 2.97
C ALA A 172 14.82 -7.31 1.80
N LEU A 173 15.94 -7.99 2.11
CA LEU A 173 16.77 -8.71 1.15
C LEU A 173 16.02 -9.88 0.51
N LYS A 174 15.23 -10.64 1.28
CA LYS A 174 14.35 -11.71 0.75
C LYS A 174 13.40 -11.15 -0.32
N TYR A 175 12.76 -10.02 -0.04
CA TYR A 175 11.85 -9.39 -1.00
C TYR A 175 12.58 -8.87 -2.23
N ALA A 176 13.72 -8.19 -2.08
CA ALA A 176 14.52 -7.72 -3.21
C ALA A 176 14.98 -8.85 -4.13
N ARG A 177 15.39 -9.99 -3.55
CA ARG A 177 15.77 -11.20 -4.30
C ARG A 177 14.62 -11.73 -5.14
N ALA A 178 13.43 -11.87 -4.55
CA ALA A 178 12.24 -12.34 -5.26
C ALA A 178 11.87 -11.40 -6.42
N ILE A 179 11.94 -10.09 -6.20
CA ILE A 179 11.71 -9.11 -7.26
C ILE A 179 12.70 -9.32 -8.41
N ARG A 180 13.99 -9.42 -8.11
CA ARG A 180 15.02 -9.60 -9.15
C ARG A 180 14.83 -10.90 -9.94
N SER A 181 14.52 -12.01 -9.27
CA SER A 181 14.41 -13.32 -9.92
C SER A 181 13.16 -13.45 -10.79
N GLU A 182 12.05 -12.83 -10.41
CA GLU A 182 10.74 -13.09 -11.03
C GLU A 182 10.20 -11.92 -11.85
N ALA A 183 10.52 -10.66 -11.50
CA ALA A 183 10.05 -9.47 -12.21
C ALA A 183 10.99 -9.09 -13.36
N THR A 184 11.02 -9.93 -14.41
CA THR A 184 11.90 -9.79 -15.59
C THR A 184 11.29 -9.01 -16.74
N GLY A 185 10.08 -8.45 -16.56
CA GLY A 185 9.38 -7.67 -17.58
C GLY A 185 10.13 -6.40 -17.99
N THR A 186 9.98 -5.99 -19.25
CA THR A 186 10.59 -4.77 -19.79
C THR A 186 10.13 -3.48 -19.11
N ALA A 187 8.95 -3.51 -18.48
CA ALA A 187 8.41 -2.40 -17.71
C ALA A 187 9.04 -2.26 -16.31
N VAL A 188 9.87 -3.22 -15.88
CA VAL A 188 10.53 -3.20 -14.57
C VAL A 188 11.83 -2.40 -14.68
N PRO A 189 11.95 -1.24 -14.00
CA PRO A 189 13.16 -0.43 -14.04
C PRO A 189 14.40 -1.16 -13.50
N SER A 190 15.58 -0.80 -13.99
CA SER A 190 16.85 -1.36 -13.53
C SER A 190 17.08 -1.19 -12.02
N TRP A 191 16.76 -0.02 -11.46
CA TRP A 191 16.92 0.26 -10.02
C TRP A 191 16.20 -0.76 -9.13
N VAL A 192 15.09 -1.33 -9.61
CA VAL A 192 14.32 -2.34 -8.87
C VAL A 192 15.13 -3.63 -8.71
N ARG A 193 15.85 -4.03 -9.77
CA ARG A 193 16.76 -5.20 -9.75
C ARG A 193 18.02 -4.94 -8.93
N GLN A 194 18.40 -3.67 -8.78
CA GLN A 194 19.56 -3.22 -8.00
C GLN A 194 19.27 -3.11 -6.48
N MET A 195 18.01 -3.20 -6.04
CA MET A 195 17.66 -3.13 -4.61
C MET A 195 18.40 -4.18 -3.76
N GLU A 196 18.66 -5.38 -4.31
CA GLU A 196 19.41 -6.44 -3.61
C GLU A 196 20.82 -5.98 -3.23
N MET A 197 21.52 -5.31 -4.14
CA MET A 197 22.85 -4.75 -3.87
C MET A 197 22.82 -3.75 -2.72
N VAL A 198 21.87 -2.80 -2.75
CA VAL A 198 21.74 -1.77 -1.71
C VAL A 198 21.55 -2.40 -0.33
N PHE A 199 20.68 -3.42 -0.22
CA PHE A 199 20.43 -4.09 1.06
C PHE A 199 21.61 -4.95 1.52
N LEU A 200 22.35 -5.60 0.63
CA LEU A 200 23.58 -6.32 0.99
C LEU A 200 24.64 -5.36 1.56
N GLU A 201 24.80 -4.20 0.94
CA GLU A 201 25.71 -3.17 1.45
C GLU A 201 25.27 -2.60 2.80
N ASP A 202 23.96 -2.35 2.98
CA ASP A 202 23.40 -1.91 4.27
C ASP A 202 23.63 -2.94 5.38
N MET A 203 23.67 -4.23 5.04
CA MET A 203 24.01 -5.33 5.95
C MET A 203 25.52 -5.45 6.23
N GLY A 204 26.37 -4.71 5.52
CA GLY A 204 27.83 -4.84 5.58
C GLY A 204 28.38 -6.06 4.83
N GLU A 205 27.55 -6.77 4.07
CA GLU A 205 27.89 -7.96 3.29
C GLU A 205 28.57 -7.57 1.96
N LEU A 206 29.69 -6.86 2.06
CA LEU A 206 30.38 -6.25 0.89
C LEU A 206 30.85 -7.31 -0.12
N GLU A 207 31.29 -8.47 0.36
CA GLU A 207 31.69 -9.58 -0.53
C GLU A 207 30.49 -10.10 -1.33
N GLN A 208 29.33 -10.28 -0.69
CA GLN A 208 28.10 -10.70 -1.38
C GLN A 208 27.64 -9.65 -2.38
N ALA A 209 27.72 -8.36 -2.02
CA ALA A 209 27.41 -7.26 -2.93
C ALA A 209 28.34 -7.24 -4.15
N ARG A 210 29.65 -7.47 -3.96
CA ARG A 210 30.65 -7.55 -5.03
C ARG A 210 30.39 -8.74 -5.96
N LEU A 211 30.16 -9.93 -5.41
CA LEU A 211 29.82 -11.13 -6.18
C LEU A 211 28.53 -10.93 -6.98
N PHE A 212 27.55 -10.26 -6.39
CA PHE A 212 26.29 -9.91 -7.05
C PHE A 212 26.51 -9.01 -8.27
N ILE A 213 27.24 -7.89 -8.13
CA ILE A 213 27.53 -6.97 -9.23
C ILE A 213 28.32 -7.69 -10.34
N GLY A 214 29.35 -8.44 -9.98
CA GLY A 214 30.15 -9.21 -10.94
C GLY A 214 29.31 -10.24 -11.71
N GLY A 215 28.40 -10.92 -11.03
CA GLY A 215 27.44 -11.84 -11.66
C GLY A 215 26.47 -11.14 -12.62
N LEU A 216 25.95 -9.96 -12.25
CA LEU A 216 25.08 -9.16 -13.12
C LEU A 216 25.81 -8.73 -14.41
N LEU A 217 27.03 -8.21 -14.28
CA LEU A 217 27.86 -7.78 -15.41
C LEU A 217 28.21 -8.96 -16.32
N ALA A 218 28.55 -10.13 -15.76
CA ALA A 218 28.86 -11.33 -16.53
C ALA A 218 27.63 -11.91 -17.26
N SER A 219 26.43 -11.76 -16.67
CA SER A 219 25.20 -12.32 -17.22
C SER A 219 24.65 -11.61 -18.46
N GLN A 220 25.23 -10.45 -18.84
CA GLN A 220 24.75 -9.57 -19.92
C GLN A 220 23.26 -9.15 -19.81
N GLN A 221 22.64 -9.35 -18.64
CA GLN A 221 21.26 -8.89 -18.37
C GLN A 221 21.18 -7.36 -18.29
N VAL A 222 22.31 -6.70 -18.09
CA VAL A 222 22.47 -5.26 -18.14
C VAL A 222 23.01 -4.90 -19.53
N SER A 223 22.17 -4.27 -20.35
CA SER A 223 22.51 -3.92 -21.73
C SER A 223 22.83 -2.44 -21.93
N GLU A 224 22.43 -1.57 -20.99
CA GLU A 224 22.61 -0.13 -21.11
C GLU A 224 24.06 0.27 -20.73
N PRO A 225 24.80 0.98 -21.61
CA PRO A 225 26.20 1.34 -21.34
C PRO A 225 26.39 2.18 -20.07
N GLU A 226 25.45 3.07 -19.75
CA GLU A 226 25.48 3.89 -18.53
C GLU A 226 25.31 3.03 -17.27
N GLU A 227 24.42 2.04 -17.32
CA GLU A 227 24.21 1.10 -16.21
C GLU A 227 25.44 0.22 -15.99
N ILE A 228 26.08 -0.26 -17.06
CA ILE A 228 27.35 -1.00 -16.99
C ILE A 228 28.45 -0.14 -16.35
N HIS A 229 28.55 1.13 -16.74
CA HIS A 229 29.55 2.05 -16.17
C HIS A 229 29.31 2.28 -14.67
N PHE A 230 28.06 2.54 -14.28
CA PHE A 230 27.68 2.72 -12.87
C PHE A 230 28.02 1.48 -12.02
N LEU A 231 27.68 0.29 -12.51
CA LEU A 231 27.95 -0.97 -11.80
C LEU A 231 29.45 -1.26 -11.68
N ASN A 232 30.24 -0.98 -12.72
CA ASN A 232 31.70 -1.10 -12.66
C ASN A 232 32.30 -0.14 -11.63
N GLN A 233 31.89 1.13 -11.63
CA GLN A 233 32.34 2.10 -10.63
C GLN A 233 31.99 1.62 -9.21
N ARG A 234 30.78 1.10 -9.02
CA ARG A 234 30.35 0.60 -7.71
C ARG A 234 31.16 -0.63 -7.26
N LEU A 235 31.51 -1.52 -8.20
CA LEU A 235 32.36 -2.69 -7.92
C LEU A 235 33.73 -2.27 -7.39
N GLU A 236 34.37 -1.29 -8.04
CA GLU A 236 35.67 -0.74 -7.63
C GLU A 236 35.62 -0.13 -6.23
N GLU A 237 34.57 0.65 -5.94
CA GLU A 237 34.34 1.25 -4.62
C GLU A 237 34.18 0.19 -3.51
N LEU A 238 33.48 -0.91 -3.80
CA LEU A 238 33.32 -2.02 -2.84
C LEU A 238 34.64 -2.76 -2.60
N GLU A 239 35.43 -3.02 -3.65
CA GLU A 239 36.76 -3.64 -3.52
C GLU A 239 37.72 -2.79 -2.68
N ALA A 240 37.69 -1.47 -2.84
CA ALA A 240 38.49 -0.55 -2.04
C ALA A 240 38.10 -0.62 -0.55
N ARG A 241 36.79 -0.56 -0.25
CA ARG A 241 36.27 -0.64 1.12
C ARG A 241 36.57 -1.99 1.78
N GLU A 242 36.48 -3.09 1.04
CA GLU A 242 36.84 -4.43 1.53
C GLU A 242 38.32 -4.51 1.91
N LYS A 243 39.21 -4.01 1.05
CA LYS A 243 40.67 -3.95 1.32
C LYS A 243 40.99 -3.07 2.53
N GLU A 244 40.30 -1.96 2.73
CA GLU A 244 40.46 -1.10 3.91
C GLU A 244 40.05 -1.80 5.22
N ILE A 245 38.95 -2.57 5.19
CA ILE A 245 38.47 -3.34 6.35
C ILE A 245 39.42 -4.51 6.64
N GLY A 246 39.84 -5.25 5.61
CA GLY A 246 40.80 -6.36 5.73
C GLY A 246 42.21 -5.91 6.15
N GLY A 247 42.62 -4.69 5.79
CA GLY A 247 43.88 -4.09 6.20
C GLY A 247 43.93 -3.60 7.65
N LYS A 248 42.80 -3.14 8.20
CA LYS A 248 42.69 -2.72 9.62
C LYS A 248 42.57 -3.89 10.62
N GLY A 249 42.27 -5.10 10.16
CA GLY A 249 42.08 -6.29 11.00
C GLY A 249 43.32 -7.14 11.30
N ARG A 250 44.49 -6.84 10.72
CA ARG A 250 45.76 -7.49 11.09
C ARG A 250 46.45 -6.67 12.19
N PRO A 251 46.49 -7.12 13.45
CA PRO A 251 47.39 -6.51 14.41
C PRO A 251 48.81 -6.71 13.90
N VAL A 252 49.57 -5.62 13.84
CA VAL A 252 51.03 -5.65 13.72
C VAL A 252 51.57 -6.23 15.02
N ALA A 253 51.54 -7.56 15.14
CA ALA A 253 52.10 -8.30 16.26
C ALA A 253 52.89 -9.48 15.69
N GLU A 254 54.02 -9.16 15.07
CA GLU A 254 55.25 -9.97 15.02
C GLU A 254 56.28 -9.22 14.15
N ARG A 255 56.86 -8.18 14.74
CA ARG A 255 58.23 -7.77 14.47
C ARG A 255 58.81 -7.28 15.78
N GLU A 256 59.37 -8.22 16.53
CA GLU A 256 60.70 -8.20 17.16
C GLU A 256 60.81 -9.31 18.20
#